data_AF-A0A932TMF7-F1
#
_entry.id   AF-A0A932TMF7-F1
#
_cell.length_a   1.000
_cell.length_b   1.000
_cell.length_c   1.000
_cell.angle_alpha   90.00
_cell.angle_beta   90.00
_cell.angle_gamma   90.00
#
_symmetry.space_group_name_H-M   'P 1'
#
loop_
_entity.id
_entity.type
_entity.pdbx_description
1 polymer ?
#
loop_
_entity_poly.entity_id
_entity_poly.type
_entity_poly.pdbx_seq_one_letter_code
_entity_poly.pdbx_strand_id
1 'polypeptide(L)'
;MELGWIRGSVLSGAVLASMLLVAARTAAQNPGAVEGPSASAPQTTPPWAYPVAPPAAPGAAAAQAPQEDGTTKSVPGSSAAFTISQVRDAFNVADWHPGDHPAMPEVVVHGRRPDVRGCGYCHMPNGQGRPENSALAGLPAAYIVQQMADFKNDLRKTSEPRMGPPNAMIAIGKAATDEEVKAAAQYFSSFKFKPWIRVVESNTVPKTRIAGGMLAAAEPAATEPLGQRLIEMPEDLARTDLRDPRSSFVAYVPPGSIKSGEELATTGGARVVAGQIAPGKTIQCGICHGADLRGLGNVPPIAGRSPSYTVRQLYDMQQGNRKGPGAELMKAVVANLSLDDMISIAAYTASRVP
;
A
#
# COMPACT_ATOMS: atom_id res chain seq x y z
N MET A 1 -11.21 -16.00 -94.55
CA MET A 1 -10.06 -16.36 -95.41
C MET A 1 -9.07 -17.10 -94.55
N GLU A 2 -8.76 -18.33 -94.98
CA GLU A 2 -7.62 -19.21 -94.64
C GLU A 2 -7.48 -19.68 -93.18
N LEU A 3 -7.66 -20.99 -92.88
CA LEU A 3 -6.71 -22.12 -93.07
C LEU A 3 -5.37 -21.82 -92.36
N GLY A 4 -4.82 -22.62 -91.44
CA GLY A 4 -4.96 -24.03 -91.09
C GLY A 4 -3.57 -24.52 -90.59
N TRP A 5 -3.47 -25.80 -90.23
CA TRP A 5 -2.28 -26.61 -89.90
C TRP A 5 -1.96 -26.76 -88.39
N ILE A 6 -2.26 -27.89 -87.68
CA ILE A 6 -1.89 -29.33 -87.85
C ILE A 6 -0.38 -29.51 -87.58
N ARG A 7 0.20 -30.40 -86.76
CA ARG A 7 0.01 -31.76 -86.15
C ARG A 7 1.05 -31.83 -84.99
N GLY A 8 1.10 -32.73 -84.00
CA GLY A 8 0.65 -34.10 -83.74
C GLY A 8 1.57 -34.62 -82.59
N SER A 9 1.09 -35.39 -81.60
CA SER A 9 1.03 -36.87 -81.64
C SER A 9 2.40 -37.53 -81.30
N VAL A 10 2.59 -38.51 -80.40
CA VAL A 10 1.77 -39.35 -79.51
C VAL A 10 2.71 -40.14 -78.54
N LEU A 11 2.13 -40.87 -77.57
CA LEU A 11 2.52 -42.21 -77.04
C LEU A 11 3.75 -42.26 -76.10
N SER A 12 3.82 -43.08 -75.05
CA SER A 12 2.94 -44.07 -74.41
C SER A 12 3.67 -44.54 -73.14
N GLY A 13 2.98 -45.24 -72.23
CA GLY A 13 3.65 -46.21 -71.35
C GLY A 13 3.33 -46.05 -69.86
N ALA A 14 2.34 -46.82 -69.43
CA ALA A 14 2.05 -47.09 -68.03
C ALA A 14 3.16 -47.95 -67.38
N VAL A 15 3.18 -47.99 -66.04
CA VAL A 15 2.98 -49.19 -65.21
C VAL A 15 3.72 -49.06 -63.85
N LEU A 16 3.03 -49.56 -62.81
CA LEU A 16 3.47 -50.12 -61.53
C LEU A 16 3.44 -49.23 -60.28
N ALA A 17 2.63 -49.73 -59.35
CA ALA A 17 2.28 -49.22 -58.04
C ALA A 17 3.30 -49.60 -56.96
N SER A 18 3.19 -48.86 -55.86
CA SER A 18 3.42 -49.28 -54.47
C SER A 18 4.86 -49.40 -53.96
N MET A 19 5.35 -48.31 -53.37
CA MET A 19 6.20 -48.35 -52.18
C MET A 19 5.70 -47.34 -51.15
N LEU A 20 5.26 -47.84 -49.98
CA LEU A 20 5.01 -47.03 -48.79
C LEU A 20 6.33 -46.40 -48.34
N LEU A 21 6.40 -45.07 -48.32
CA LEU A 21 7.42 -44.30 -47.62
C LEU A 21 6.71 -43.42 -46.59
N VAL A 22 6.97 -43.72 -45.31
CA VAL A 22 6.65 -42.84 -44.18
C VAL A 22 7.55 -41.61 -44.28
N ALA A 23 7.00 -40.50 -44.76
CA ALA A 23 7.68 -39.21 -44.73
C ALA A 23 7.49 -38.58 -43.34
N ALA A 24 8.56 -38.55 -42.56
CA ALA A 24 8.68 -37.68 -41.40
C ALA A 24 8.47 -36.22 -41.84
N ARG A 25 7.48 -35.54 -41.27
CA ARG A 25 7.34 -34.10 -41.44
C ARG A 25 8.43 -33.41 -40.63
N THR A 26 9.47 -32.96 -41.30
CA THR A 26 10.35 -31.91 -40.81
C THR A 26 9.55 -30.61 -40.78
N ALA A 27 9.17 -30.15 -39.57
CA ALA A 27 8.67 -28.80 -39.39
C ALA A 27 9.83 -27.83 -39.60
N ALA A 28 9.77 -27.07 -40.69
CA ALA A 28 10.65 -25.93 -40.90
C ALA A 28 10.48 -24.92 -39.75
N GLN A 29 11.59 -24.59 -39.09
CA GLN A 29 11.65 -23.55 -38.08
C GLN A 29 11.42 -22.18 -38.73
N ASN A 30 10.41 -21.47 -38.28
CA ASN A 30 10.10 -20.11 -38.70
C ASN A 30 10.89 -19.13 -37.80
N PRO A 31 11.89 -18.37 -38.30
CA PRO A 31 12.69 -17.47 -37.48
C PRO A 31 11.97 -16.13 -37.33
N GLY A 32 10.80 -16.14 -36.67
CA GLY A 32 9.96 -14.95 -36.57
C GLY A 32 8.71 -15.08 -35.68
N ALA A 33 8.66 -16.05 -34.77
CA ALA A 33 7.62 -16.10 -33.75
C ALA A 33 8.11 -15.32 -32.53
N VAL A 34 7.60 -14.10 -32.35
CA VAL A 34 7.76 -13.32 -31.13
C VAL A 34 6.97 -14.06 -30.04
N GLU A 35 7.68 -14.60 -29.05
CA GLU A 35 7.06 -15.20 -27.86
C GLU A 35 6.11 -14.16 -27.24
N GLY A 36 4.83 -14.53 -27.14
CA GLY A 36 3.85 -13.74 -26.38
C GLY A 36 4.33 -13.58 -24.94
N PRO A 37 3.85 -12.54 -24.22
CA PRO A 37 4.35 -12.22 -22.89
C PRO A 37 4.25 -13.47 -22.00
N SER A 38 5.40 -13.98 -21.58
CA SER A 38 5.47 -15.05 -20.59
C SER A 38 4.60 -14.63 -19.41
N ALA A 39 3.71 -15.49 -18.96
CA ALA A 39 2.95 -15.27 -17.74
C ALA A 39 3.93 -14.84 -16.64
N SER A 40 3.85 -13.58 -16.24
CA SER A 40 4.69 -13.02 -15.20
C SER A 40 4.55 -13.90 -13.96
N ALA A 41 5.67 -14.37 -13.42
CA ALA A 41 5.68 -14.98 -12.10
C ALA A 41 4.84 -14.12 -11.14
N PRO A 42 4.07 -14.70 -10.20
CA PRO A 42 3.25 -13.93 -9.29
C PRO A 42 4.13 -12.88 -8.62
N GLN A 43 3.89 -11.59 -8.92
CA GLN A 43 4.68 -10.52 -8.34
C GLN A 43 4.50 -10.59 -6.83
N THR A 44 5.57 -10.96 -6.15
CA THR A 44 5.58 -11.03 -4.69
C THR A 44 5.64 -9.60 -4.18
N THR A 45 4.70 -9.24 -3.30
CA THR A 45 4.71 -7.95 -2.63
C THR A 45 6.01 -7.76 -1.85
N PRO A 46 6.56 -6.54 -1.76
CA PRO A 46 7.74 -6.29 -0.94
C PRO A 46 7.43 -6.64 0.53
N PRO A 47 8.11 -7.64 1.14
CA PRO A 47 7.71 -8.13 2.48
C PRO A 47 7.81 -7.06 3.57
N TRP A 48 8.69 -6.08 3.40
CA TRP A 48 8.84 -4.96 4.32
C TRP A 48 7.69 -3.95 4.22
N ALA A 49 7.06 -3.80 3.05
CA ALA A 49 5.91 -2.92 2.85
C ALA A 49 4.62 -3.59 3.32
N TYR A 50 4.55 -4.92 3.19
CA TYR A 50 3.40 -5.76 3.54
C TYR A 50 3.75 -6.78 4.62
N PRO A 51 4.03 -6.36 5.86
CA PRO A 51 4.42 -7.28 6.93
C PRO A 51 3.26 -8.23 7.27
N VAL A 52 3.50 -9.53 7.05
CA VAL A 52 2.59 -10.61 7.42
C VAL A 52 3.32 -11.57 8.35
N ALA A 53 2.79 -11.78 9.55
CA ALA A 53 3.35 -12.74 10.47
C ALA A 53 3.36 -14.14 9.82
N PRO A 54 4.46 -14.91 9.93
CA PRO A 54 4.49 -16.26 9.40
C PRO A 54 3.37 -17.10 10.04
N PRO A 55 2.79 -18.06 9.29
CA PRO A 55 1.82 -19.00 9.86
C PRO A 55 2.39 -19.65 11.10
N ALA A 56 1.54 -19.86 12.12
CA ALA A 56 1.95 -20.66 13.27
C ALA A 56 2.43 -22.04 12.79
N ALA A 57 3.52 -22.55 13.37
CA ALA A 57 4.00 -23.89 13.04
C ALA A 57 2.87 -24.92 13.29
N PRO A 58 2.73 -25.96 12.45
CA PRO A 58 1.73 -27.00 12.67
C PRO A 58 1.90 -27.60 14.08
N GLY A 59 0.82 -27.57 14.88
CA GLY A 59 0.84 -28.05 16.27
C GLY A 59 1.34 -27.05 17.31
N ALA A 60 1.74 -25.82 16.92
CA ALA A 60 1.92 -24.74 17.88
C ALA A 60 0.57 -24.45 18.53
N ALA A 61 0.48 -24.60 19.85
CA ALA A 61 -0.66 -24.09 20.59
C ALA A 61 -0.83 -22.61 20.22
N ALA A 62 -2.07 -22.18 19.94
CA ALA A 62 -2.36 -20.76 19.84
C ALA A 62 -1.76 -20.12 21.10
N ALA A 63 -0.80 -19.20 20.94
CA ALA A 63 -0.19 -18.55 22.08
C ALA A 63 -1.35 -17.95 22.89
N GLN A 64 -1.61 -18.53 24.07
CA GLN A 64 -2.65 -18.03 24.94
C GLN A 64 -2.26 -16.58 25.21
N ALA A 65 -3.19 -15.65 24.97
CA ALA A 65 -2.98 -14.28 25.38
C ALA A 65 -2.53 -14.32 26.85
N PRO A 66 -1.41 -13.67 27.21
CA PRO A 66 -0.92 -13.69 28.59
C PRO A 66 -2.10 -13.39 29.51
N GLN A 67 -2.32 -14.27 30.50
CA GLN A 67 -3.42 -14.11 31.44
C GLN A 67 -3.20 -12.77 32.16
N GLU A 68 -4.16 -11.85 32.03
CA GLU A 68 -4.03 -10.53 32.62
C GLU A 68 -4.17 -10.59 34.13
N ASP A 69 -3.24 -9.95 34.82
CA ASP A 69 -3.18 -9.83 36.27
C ASP A 69 -4.07 -8.69 36.81
N GLY A 70 -4.80 -7.99 35.94
CA GLY A 70 -5.62 -6.82 36.28
C GLY A 70 -4.81 -5.54 36.48
N THR A 71 -3.48 -5.57 36.28
CA THR A 71 -2.62 -4.40 36.45
C THR A 71 -2.93 -3.35 35.37
N THR A 72 -3.18 -2.12 35.81
CA THR A 72 -3.39 -0.99 34.90
C THR A 72 -2.05 -0.47 34.36
N LYS A 73 -2.11 0.04 33.14
CA LYS A 73 -1.03 0.74 32.45
C LYS A 73 -1.37 2.23 32.37
N SER A 74 -0.33 3.05 32.29
CA SER A 74 -0.43 4.48 32.05
C SER A 74 0.55 4.86 30.95
N VAL A 75 0.32 6.02 30.34
CA VAL A 75 1.23 6.61 29.34
C VAL A 75 1.66 8.01 29.80
N PRO A 76 2.82 8.52 29.36
CA PRO A 76 3.32 9.82 29.78
C PRO A 76 2.32 10.96 29.54
N GLY A 77 2.08 11.77 30.57
CA GLY A 77 1.18 12.92 30.49
C GLY A 77 -0.32 12.57 30.39
N SER A 78 -0.71 11.36 30.80
CA SER A 78 -2.09 10.93 30.96
C SER A 78 -2.43 10.71 32.44
N SER A 79 -3.64 11.08 32.85
CA SER A 79 -4.25 10.67 34.12
C SER A 79 -5.10 9.39 33.98
N ALA A 80 -5.26 8.88 32.76
CA ALA A 80 -6.02 7.67 32.49
C ALA A 80 -5.20 6.42 32.82
N ALA A 81 -5.89 5.36 33.22
CA ALA A 81 -5.30 4.08 33.54
C ALA A 81 -6.19 2.97 32.96
N PHE A 82 -5.60 2.10 32.14
CA PHE A 82 -6.31 1.01 31.47
C PHE A 82 -5.58 -0.31 31.66
N THR A 83 -6.30 -1.41 31.84
CA THR A 83 -5.73 -2.75 31.69
C THR A 83 -5.40 -3.03 30.23
N ILE A 84 -4.58 -4.04 29.97
CA ILE A 84 -4.27 -4.45 28.58
C ILE A 84 -5.55 -4.91 27.85
N SER A 85 -6.53 -5.49 28.54
CA SER A 85 -7.82 -5.91 27.95
C SER A 85 -8.62 -4.71 27.50
N GLN A 86 -8.66 -3.65 28.32
CA GLN A 86 -9.32 -2.40 27.97
C GLN A 86 -8.65 -1.75 26.75
N VAL A 87 -7.31 -1.73 26.69
CA VAL A 87 -6.58 -1.22 25.52
C VAL A 87 -6.84 -2.03 24.25
N ARG A 88 -7.09 -3.33 24.39
CA ARG A 88 -7.35 -4.26 23.28
C ARG A 88 -8.82 -4.37 22.89
N ASP A 89 -9.73 -3.75 23.63
CA ASP A 89 -11.15 -3.77 23.30
C ASP A 89 -11.44 -2.90 22.07
N ALA A 90 -11.77 -3.56 20.97
CA ALA A 90 -12.06 -2.88 19.71
C ALA A 90 -13.43 -2.16 19.68
N PHE A 91 -14.24 -2.29 20.74
CA PHE A 91 -15.55 -1.64 20.89
C PHE A 91 -15.60 -0.70 22.10
N ASN A 92 -14.46 -0.44 22.74
CA ASN A 92 -14.31 0.54 23.81
C ASN A 92 -12.91 1.16 23.69
N VAL A 93 -12.76 2.11 22.78
CA VAL A 93 -11.46 2.72 22.48
C VAL A 93 -10.87 3.36 23.73
N ALA A 94 -9.70 2.87 24.15
CA ALA A 94 -8.92 3.46 25.23
C ALA A 94 -8.46 4.88 24.82
N ASP A 95 -8.95 5.87 25.55
CA ASP A 95 -8.60 7.27 25.35
C ASP A 95 -7.64 7.75 26.45
N TRP A 96 -6.35 7.76 26.10
CA TRP A 96 -5.30 8.22 27.00
C TRP A 96 -5.31 9.74 27.20
N HIS A 97 -5.84 10.52 26.26
CA HIS A 97 -5.77 11.98 26.31
C HIS A 97 -7.09 12.61 25.83
N PRO A 98 -8.17 12.53 26.64
CA PRO A 98 -9.48 13.06 26.23
C PRO A 98 -9.51 14.57 25.96
N GLY A 99 -8.52 15.31 26.49
CA GLY A 99 -8.36 16.75 26.22
C GLY A 99 -7.71 17.09 24.88
N ASP A 100 -7.17 16.11 24.15
CA ASP A 100 -6.44 16.33 22.88
C ASP A 100 -7.38 16.36 21.65
N HIS A 101 -8.67 16.06 21.82
CA HIS A 101 -9.66 16.00 20.74
C HIS A 101 -11.07 16.37 21.21
N PRO A 102 -11.99 16.77 20.30
CA PRO A 102 -13.41 16.90 20.63
C PRO A 102 -14.01 15.55 21.03
N ALA A 103 -15.23 15.56 21.58
CA ALA A 103 -15.94 14.34 21.92
C ALA A 103 -16.02 13.38 20.71
N MET A 104 -15.62 12.13 20.91
CA MET A 104 -15.71 11.10 19.88
C MET A 104 -17.19 10.75 19.62
N PRO A 105 -17.63 10.69 18.35
CA PRO A 105 -18.92 10.09 18.01
C PRO A 105 -18.96 8.62 18.42
N GLU A 106 -20.16 8.08 18.68
CA GLU A 106 -20.39 6.68 19.06
C GLU A 106 -19.66 5.68 18.15
N VAL A 107 -19.72 5.87 16.83
CA VAL A 107 -19.03 4.98 15.88
C VAL A 107 -17.50 5.01 16.02
N VAL A 108 -16.93 6.12 16.49
CA VAL A 108 -15.48 6.28 16.66
C VAL A 108 -15.01 5.59 17.94
N VAL A 109 -15.76 5.69 19.04
CA VAL A 109 -15.38 5.11 20.34
C VAL A 109 -15.88 3.67 20.52
N HIS A 110 -17.10 3.37 20.12
CA HIS A 110 -17.76 2.09 20.38
C HIS A 110 -18.04 1.29 19.12
N GLY A 111 -18.22 1.96 17.98
CA GLY A 111 -18.65 1.29 16.75
C GLY A 111 -20.05 0.68 16.93
N ARG A 112 -20.30 -0.45 16.26
CA ARG A 112 -21.51 -1.25 16.37
C ARG A 112 -21.18 -2.74 16.27
N ARG A 113 -21.47 -3.48 17.34
CA ARG A 113 -21.23 -4.92 17.41
C ARG A 113 -22.11 -5.71 16.42
N PRO A 114 -21.64 -6.86 15.90
CA PRO A 114 -20.26 -7.37 16.01
C PRO A 114 -19.32 -6.85 14.91
N ASP A 115 -19.83 -6.13 13.91
CA ASP A 115 -19.15 -5.97 12.62
C ASP A 115 -18.36 -4.66 12.47
N VAL A 116 -18.74 -3.62 13.20
CA VAL A 116 -18.13 -2.29 13.10
C VAL A 116 -17.38 -2.00 14.40
N ARG A 117 -16.05 -2.13 14.38
CA ARG A 117 -15.20 -1.72 15.50
C ARG A 117 -15.20 -0.20 15.64
N GLY A 118 -14.95 0.31 16.84
CA GLY A 118 -14.71 1.74 17.04
C GLY A 118 -13.59 2.22 16.13
N CYS A 119 -13.84 3.21 15.26
CA CYS A 119 -12.85 3.67 14.27
C CYS A 119 -11.55 4.14 14.93
N GLY A 120 -11.68 4.74 16.12
CA GLY A 120 -10.56 5.19 16.95
C GLY A 120 -9.67 4.06 17.46
N TYR A 121 -10.09 2.79 17.39
CA TYR A 121 -9.25 1.66 17.81
C TYR A 121 -8.00 1.56 16.93
N CYS A 122 -8.19 1.60 15.60
CA CYS A 122 -7.10 1.49 14.63
C CYS A 122 -6.53 2.84 14.20
N HIS A 123 -7.39 3.85 14.06
CA HIS A 123 -7.00 5.19 13.60
C HIS A 123 -6.62 6.15 14.74
N MET A 124 -6.78 5.70 15.98
CA MET A 124 -6.61 6.45 17.23
C MET A 124 -7.65 7.56 17.42
N PRO A 125 -7.95 7.97 18.66
CA PRO A 125 -8.90 9.05 18.93
C PRO A 125 -8.57 10.36 18.19
N ASN A 126 -7.30 10.69 18.01
CA ASN A 126 -6.86 11.90 17.29
C ASN A 126 -6.72 11.72 15.77
N GLY A 127 -6.98 10.52 15.23
CA GLY A 127 -6.88 10.24 13.80
C GLY A 127 -5.46 10.17 13.22
N GLN A 128 -4.39 10.21 14.02
CA GLN A 128 -3.01 10.11 13.50
C GLN A 128 -2.70 8.74 12.89
N GLY A 129 -3.52 7.72 13.18
CA GLY A 129 -3.34 6.35 12.70
C GLY A 129 -2.02 5.71 13.13
N ARG A 130 -1.68 4.60 12.49
CA ARG A 130 -0.39 3.92 12.60
C ARG A 130 0.05 3.48 11.20
N PRO A 131 1.33 3.12 10.98
CA PRO A 131 1.82 2.70 9.67
C PRO A 131 0.91 1.70 8.97
N GLU A 132 0.30 0.75 9.68
CA GLU A 132 -0.56 -0.28 9.13
C GLU A 132 -2.01 0.15 8.81
N ASN A 133 -2.51 1.26 9.38
CA ASN A 133 -3.94 1.68 9.32
C ASN A 133 -4.22 3.03 8.65
N SER A 134 -3.21 3.80 8.23
CA SER A 134 -3.35 5.17 7.70
C SER A 134 -3.86 6.22 8.70
N ALA A 135 -3.33 7.44 8.57
CA ALA A 135 -3.81 8.61 9.29
C ALA A 135 -5.09 9.16 8.64
N LEU A 136 -6.13 9.42 9.43
CA LEU A 136 -7.37 10.06 8.98
C LEU A 136 -7.44 11.55 9.29
N ALA A 137 -6.68 12.00 10.28
CA ALA A 137 -6.62 13.40 10.67
C ALA A 137 -6.36 14.31 9.46
N GLY A 138 -7.21 15.33 9.31
CA GLY A 138 -7.09 16.36 8.26
C GLY A 138 -7.32 15.88 6.84
N LEU A 139 -7.81 14.65 6.63
CA LEU A 139 -8.31 14.26 5.31
C LEU A 139 -9.65 14.96 5.02
N PRO A 140 -9.93 15.36 3.76
CA PRO A 140 -11.24 15.89 3.40
C PRO A 140 -12.36 14.89 3.75
N ALA A 141 -13.45 15.36 4.36
CA ALA A 141 -14.56 14.49 4.75
C ALA A 141 -15.11 13.69 3.55
N ALA A 142 -15.27 14.35 2.40
CA ALA A 142 -15.71 13.69 1.17
C ALA A 142 -14.72 12.63 0.65
N TYR A 143 -13.40 12.83 0.87
CA TYR A 143 -12.40 11.82 0.57
C TYR A 143 -12.60 10.59 1.46
N ILE A 144 -12.77 10.77 2.78
CA ILE A 144 -13.01 9.66 3.72
C ILE A 144 -14.27 8.89 3.33
N VAL A 145 -15.38 9.59 3.06
CA VAL A 145 -16.64 8.98 2.61
C VAL A 145 -16.43 8.16 1.32
N GLN A 146 -15.73 8.73 0.33
CA GLN A 146 -15.43 8.01 -0.91
C GLN A 146 -14.57 6.77 -0.66
N GLN A 147 -13.57 6.84 0.22
CA GLN A 147 -12.74 5.67 0.54
C GLN A 147 -13.54 4.55 1.18
N MET A 148 -14.52 4.88 2.04
CA MET A 148 -15.43 3.90 2.62
C MET A 148 -16.35 3.30 1.56
N ALA A 149 -16.87 4.10 0.63
CA ALA A 149 -17.63 3.60 -0.51
C ALA A 149 -16.78 2.66 -1.40
N ASP A 150 -15.50 2.97 -1.61
CA ASP A 150 -14.59 2.12 -2.38
C ASP A 150 -14.34 0.77 -1.68
N PHE A 151 -14.22 0.75 -0.34
CA PHE A 151 -14.15 -0.50 0.43
C PHE A 151 -15.46 -1.30 0.38
N LYS A 152 -16.60 -0.64 0.57
CA LYS A 152 -17.95 -1.23 0.54
C LYS A 152 -18.23 -1.95 -0.79
N ASN A 153 -17.72 -1.40 -1.89
CA ASN A 153 -17.94 -1.90 -3.25
C ASN A 153 -16.77 -2.72 -3.82
N ASP A 154 -15.88 -3.24 -2.97
CA ASP A 154 -14.74 -4.07 -3.38
C ASP A 154 -13.77 -3.40 -4.39
N LEU A 155 -13.80 -2.06 -4.47
CA LEU A 155 -12.90 -1.28 -5.33
C LEU A 155 -11.54 -1.06 -4.67
N ARG A 156 -11.43 -1.20 -3.35
CA ARG A 156 -10.18 -1.00 -2.63
C ARG A 156 -9.74 -2.25 -1.87
N LYS A 157 -8.65 -2.87 -2.35
CA LYS A 157 -8.03 -4.07 -1.80
C LYS A 157 -6.53 -3.86 -1.57
N THR A 158 -5.90 -4.84 -0.93
CA THR A 158 -4.45 -4.92 -0.70
C THR A 158 -3.82 -5.93 -1.66
N SER A 159 -2.61 -5.65 -2.16
CA SER A 159 -1.85 -6.61 -2.95
C SER A 159 -1.36 -7.81 -2.14
N GLU A 160 -1.33 -7.71 -0.80
CA GLU A 160 -1.07 -8.83 0.10
C GLU A 160 -2.36 -9.19 0.87
N PRO A 161 -3.11 -10.20 0.43
CA PRO A 161 -4.40 -10.56 1.01
C PRO A 161 -4.30 -11.18 2.40
N ARG A 162 -3.11 -11.51 2.90
CA ARG A 162 -2.91 -11.98 4.29
C ARG A 162 -2.75 -10.83 5.28
N MET A 163 -2.63 -9.58 4.82
CA MET A 163 -2.53 -8.43 5.73
C MET A 163 -3.85 -8.23 6.49
N GLY A 164 -3.79 -8.43 7.81
CA GLY A 164 -4.94 -8.26 8.70
C GLY A 164 -5.59 -6.87 8.66
N PRO A 165 -4.83 -5.76 8.80
CA PRO A 165 -5.45 -4.45 8.94
C PRO A 165 -6.23 -3.95 7.71
N PRO A 166 -5.72 -4.04 6.46
CA PRO A 166 -6.51 -3.77 5.26
C PRO A 166 -7.77 -4.65 5.15
N ASN A 167 -7.67 -5.95 5.48
CA ASN A 167 -8.83 -6.84 5.47
C ASN A 167 -9.89 -6.47 6.50
N ALA A 168 -9.48 -6.03 7.69
CA ALA A 168 -10.38 -5.53 8.70
C ALA A 168 -11.12 -4.27 8.19
N MET A 169 -10.42 -3.37 7.51
CA MET A 169 -11.04 -2.17 6.93
C MET A 169 -12.02 -2.51 5.79
N ILE A 170 -11.72 -3.50 4.95
CA ILE A 170 -12.65 -4.00 3.92
C ILE A 170 -13.93 -4.54 4.57
N ALA A 171 -13.79 -5.36 5.62
CA ALA A 171 -14.94 -5.92 6.34
C ALA A 171 -15.80 -4.82 6.99
N ILE A 172 -15.16 -3.87 7.68
CA ILE A 172 -15.85 -2.71 8.28
C ILE A 172 -16.52 -1.85 7.20
N GLY A 173 -15.87 -1.61 6.07
CA GLY A 173 -16.44 -0.85 4.95
C GLY A 173 -17.72 -1.46 4.39
N LYS A 174 -17.82 -2.80 4.38
CA LYS A 174 -19.04 -3.52 3.98
C LYS A 174 -20.16 -3.43 5.02
N ALA A 175 -19.80 -3.34 6.30
CA ALA A 175 -20.76 -3.38 7.41
C ALA A 175 -21.24 -2.01 7.89
N ALA A 176 -20.43 -0.96 7.72
CA ALA A 176 -20.73 0.39 8.19
C ALA A 176 -21.88 1.02 7.38
N THR A 177 -22.76 1.72 8.09
CA THR A 177 -23.83 2.55 7.51
C THR A 177 -23.26 3.87 7.01
N ASP A 178 -24.01 4.54 6.15
CA ASP A 178 -23.57 5.81 5.56
C ASP A 178 -23.56 6.92 6.63
N GLU A 179 -24.45 6.85 7.63
CA GLU A 179 -24.48 7.73 8.80
C GLU A 179 -23.25 7.56 9.70
N GLU A 180 -22.88 6.31 9.99
CA GLU A 180 -21.66 5.96 10.73
C GLU A 180 -20.42 6.50 10.01
N VAL A 181 -20.32 6.29 8.70
CA VAL A 181 -19.21 6.80 7.87
C VAL A 181 -19.18 8.33 7.89
N LYS A 182 -20.33 9.00 7.74
CA LYS A 182 -20.42 10.46 7.73
C LYS A 182 -20.00 11.06 9.06
N ALA A 183 -20.44 10.48 10.18
CA ALA A 183 -20.06 10.95 11.52
C ALA A 183 -18.54 10.81 11.75
N ALA A 184 -17.95 9.67 11.39
CA ALA A 184 -16.51 9.46 11.49
C ALA A 184 -15.73 10.41 10.56
N ALA A 185 -16.20 10.61 9.33
CA ALA A 185 -15.55 11.50 8.37
C ALA A 185 -15.55 12.97 8.84
N GLN A 186 -16.67 13.45 9.39
CA GLN A 186 -16.76 14.78 9.99
C GLN A 186 -15.80 14.93 11.17
N TYR A 187 -15.75 13.93 12.05
CA TYR A 187 -14.84 13.93 13.18
C TYR A 187 -13.36 13.99 12.75
N PHE A 188 -12.90 13.05 11.93
CA PHE A 188 -11.49 12.97 11.55
C PHE A 188 -11.02 14.12 10.64
N SER A 189 -11.90 14.64 9.79
CA SER A 189 -11.58 15.80 8.94
C SER A 189 -11.41 17.11 9.72
N SER A 190 -11.93 17.19 10.95
CA SER A 190 -11.82 18.38 11.80
C SER A 190 -10.41 18.60 12.36
N PHE A 191 -9.56 17.56 12.37
CA PHE A 191 -8.21 17.65 12.90
C PHE A 191 -7.23 18.28 11.91
N LYS A 192 -6.20 18.91 12.47
CA LYS A 192 -4.94 19.16 11.74
C LYS A 192 -4.04 17.94 11.91
N PHE A 193 -3.56 17.37 10.80
CA PHE A 193 -2.56 16.31 10.85
C PHE A 193 -1.25 16.85 11.44
N LYS A 194 -0.61 16.08 12.33
CA LYS A 194 0.64 16.47 12.99
C LYS A 194 1.78 15.60 12.46
N PRO A 195 2.91 16.18 12.04
CA PRO A 195 4.07 15.38 11.67
C PRO A 195 4.62 14.68 12.92
N TRP A 196 4.82 13.37 12.80
CA TRP A 196 5.27 12.51 13.91
C TRP A 196 6.08 11.29 13.43
N ILE A 197 6.43 11.27 12.13
CA ILE A 197 7.33 10.30 11.53
C ILE A 197 8.60 11.04 11.17
N ARG A 198 9.73 10.58 11.69
CA ARG A 198 11.05 11.11 11.35
C ARG A 198 11.67 10.28 10.24
N VAL A 199 11.94 10.89 9.09
CA VAL A 199 12.60 10.21 7.96
C VAL A 199 14.12 10.31 8.12
N VAL A 200 14.82 9.19 7.98
CA VAL A 200 16.29 9.07 8.12
C VAL A 200 16.86 8.37 6.90
N GLU A 201 17.70 9.08 6.15
CA GLU A 201 18.51 8.48 5.10
C GLU A 201 19.68 7.70 5.73
N SER A 202 19.76 6.38 5.47
CA SER A 202 20.74 5.51 6.10
C SER A 202 21.08 4.29 5.25
N ASN A 203 22.33 3.82 5.32
CA ASN A 203 22.75 2.56 4.71
C ASN A 203 22.36 1.33 5.54
N THR A 204 22.05 1.51 6.83
CA THR A 204 21.73 0.43 7.78
C THR A 204 20.48 0.73 8.56
N VAL A 205 19.85 -0.31 9.09
CA VAL A 205 18.62 -0.24 9.89
C VAL A 205 18.70 -1.21 11.06
N PRO A 206 18.02 -0.98 12.19
CA PRO A 206 17.82 -2.03 13.18
C PRO A 206 17.23 -3.28 12.52
N LYS A 207 17.72 -4.46 12.90
CA LYS A 207 17.08 -5.72 12.52
C LYS A 207 15.63 -5.68 12.95
N THR A 208 14.75 -6.14 12.07
CA THR A 208 13.31 -6.03 12.31
C THR A 208 12.66 -7.38 12.60
N ARG A 209 11.59 -7.34 13.38
CA ARG A 209 10.59 -8.41 13.50
C ARG A 209 9.20 -7.82 13.28
N ILE A 210 8.21 -8.69 13.06
CA ILE A 210 6.82 -8.26 12.95
C ILE A 210 6.23 -8.12 14.36
N ALA A 211 5.56 -7.00 14.61
CA ALA A 211 4.83 -6.71 15.84
C ALA A 211 3.55 -5.93 15.50
N GLY A 212 2.38 -6.46 15.88
CA GLY A 212 1.10 -5.74 15.68
C GLY A 212 0.77 -5.39 14.22
N GLY A 213 1.27 -6.16 13.24
CA GLY A 213 1.08 -5.86 11.81
C GLY A 213 2.00 -4.76 11.26
N MET A 214 3.04 -4.38 12.02
CA MET A 214 4.10 -3.46 11.63
C MET A 214 5.48 -4.12 11.76
N LEU A 215 6.51 -3.46 11.24
CA LEU A 215 7.89 -3.77 11.58
C LEU A 215 8.27 -3.05 12.87
N ALA A 216 8.98 -3.75 13.75
CA ALA A 216 9.56 -3.21 14.97
C ALA A 216 10.99 -3.69 15.11
N ALA A 217 11.81 -2.97 15.88
CA ALA A 217 13.16 -3.42 16.21
C ALA A 217 13.12 -4.80 16.88
N ALA A 218 14.01 -5.69 16.45
CA ALA A 218 14.21 -7.00 17.03
C ALA A 218 15.09 -6.90 18.28
N GLU A 219 14.87 -7.82 19.21
CA GLU A 219 15.69 -7.99 20.41
C GLU A 219 16.46 -9.32 20.33
N PRO A 220 17.76 -9.36 20.68
CA PRO A 220 18.57 -8.22 21.14
C PRO A 220 18.89 -7.23 19.99
N ALA A 221 19.08 -5.96 20.35
CA ALA A 221 19.40 -4.89 19.41
C ALA A 221 20.60 -5.23 18.50
N ALA A 222 20.37 -5.18 17.19
CA ALA A 222 21.38 -5.38 16.16
C ALA A 222 20.99 -4.59 14.91
N THR A 223 21.95 -4.32 14.04
CA THR A 223 21.72 -3.64 12.75
C THR A 223 21.95 -4.56 11.57
N GLU A 224 21.35 -4.22 10.43
CA GLU A 224 21.55 -4.88 9.14
C GLU A 224 21.58 -3.85 8.00
N PRO A 225 22.16 -4.20 6.82
CA PRO A 225 22.10 -3.33 5.65
C PRO A 225 20.66 -3.04 5.24
N LEU A 226 20.32 -1.77 4.99
CA LEU A 226 18.97 -1.40 4.58
C LEU A 226 18.66 -1.90 3.16
N GLY A 227 19.60 -1.73 2.22
CA GLY A 227 19.38 -2.07 0.80
C GLY A 227 18.24 -1.24 0.19
N GLN A 228 17.54 -1.80 -0.81
CA GLN A 228 16.37 -1.18 -1.44
C GLN A 228 15.09 -1.39 -0.61
N ARG A 229 15.11 -1.00 0.66
CA ARG A 229 13.97 -1.12 1.57
C ARG A 229 13.66 0.22 2.22
N LEU A 230 12.37 0.43 2.51
CA LEU A 230 11.91 1.46 3.41
C LEU A 230 11.38 0.78 4.67
N ILE A 231 11.92 1.14 5.83
CA ILE A 231 11.56 0.50 7.09
C ILE A 231 11.01 1.56 8.05
N GLU A 232 9.71 1.53 8.27
CA GLU A 232 9.02 2.35 9.27
C GLU A 232 8.73 1.53 10.52
N MET A 233 9.17 2.01 11.67
CA MET A 233 9.02 1.32 12.95
C MET A 233 8.72 2.33 14.08
N PRO A 234 8.06 1.90 15.17
CA PRO A 234 7.85 2.76 16.32
C PRO A 234 9.17 3.16 16.97
N GLU A 235 9.25 4.39 17.48
CA GLU A 235 10.39 4.82 18.32
C GLU A 235 10.31 4.21 19.73
N ASP A 236 9.09 3.95 20.21
CA ASP A 236 8.81 3.22 21.46
C ASP A 236 7.72 2.17 21.21
N LEU A 237 8.12 0.89 21.16
CA LEU A 237 7.18 -0.20 20.91
C LEU A 237 6.20 -0.39 22.08
N ALA A 238 6.64 -0.22 23.33
CA ALA A 238 5.79 -0.44 24.48
C ALA A 238 4.64 0.58 24.51
N ARG A 239 4.92 1.86 24.23
CA ARG A 239 3.89 2.90 24.10
C ARG A 239 3.01 2.68 22.87
N THR A 240 3.58 2.21 21.77
CA THR A 240 2.83 1.90 20.54
C THR A 240 1.86 0.73 20.72
N ASP A 241 2.26 -0.31 21.47
CA ASP A 241 1.41 -1.44 21.83
C ASP A 241 0.26 -1.01 22.74
N LEU A 242 0.47 0.02 23.57
CA LEU A 242 -0.57 0.68 24.34
C LEU A 242 -1.48 1.61 23.52
N ARG A 243 -1.22 1.78 22.21
CA ARG A 243 -1.95 2.71 21.32
C ARG A 243 -1.87 4.16 21.78
N ASP A 244 -0.74 4.55 22.38
CA ASP A 244 -0.49 5.94 22.77
C ASP A 244 -0.43 6.85 21.52
N PRO A 245 -1.34 7.83 21.37
CA PRO A 245 -1.37 8.72 20.21
C PRO A 245 -0.22 9.73 20.17
N ARG A 246 0.67 9.73 21.18
CA ARG A 246 1.89 10.53 21.29
C ARG A 246 3.16 9.68 21.13
N SER A 247 3.05 8.43 20.66
CA SER A 247 4.18 7.57 20.31
C SER A 247 4.53 7.72 18.82
N SER A 248 5.70 8.28 18.53
CA SER A 248 6.20 8.59 17.18
C SER A 248 6.80 7.38 16.47
N PHE A 249 7.10 7.57 15.18
CA PHE A 249 7.73 6.57 14.32
C PHE A 249 9.00 7.12 13.69
N VAL A 250 9.91 6.22 13.33
CA VAL A 250 11.07 6.52 12.51
C VAL A 250 11.00 5.69 11.22
N ALA A 251 11.28 6.33 10.09
CA ALA A 251 11.35 5.70 8.78
C ALA A 251 12.77 5.77 8.23
N TYR A 252 13.42 4.62 8.11
CA TYR A 252 14.73 4.49 7.46
C TYR A 252 14.55 4.29 5.97
N VAL A 253 15.21 5.12 5.17
CA VAL A 253 15.17 5.11 3.70
C VAL A 253 16.60 5.09 3.14
N PRO A 254 16.80 4.58 1.91
CA PRO A 254 18.11 4.63 1.27
C PRO A 254 18.64 6.07 1.14
N PRO A 255 19.97 6.29 1.20
CA PRO A 255 20.52 7.63 1.00
C PRO A 255 20.18 8.21 -0.37
N GLY A 256 19.84 9.50 -0.40
CA GLY A 256 19.40 10.20 -1.60
C GLY A 256 17.93 9.97 -2.00
N SER A 257 17.18 9.11 -1.30
CA SER A 257 15.76 8.87 -1.59
C SER A 257 14.91 10.14 -1.48
N ILE A 258 15.21 11.05 -0.54
CA ILE A 258 14.44 12.30 -0.40
C ILE A 258 14.63 13.19 -1.63
N LYS A 259 15.88 13.36 -2.08
CA LYS A 259 16.21 14.16 -3.27
C LYS A 259 15.62 13.56 -4.54
N SER A 260 15.75 12.24 -4.73
CA SER A 260 15.16 11.54 -5.87
C SER A 260 13.63 11.63 -5.86
N GLY A 261 13.00 11.56 -4.69
CA GLY A 261 11.56 11.72 -4.53
C GLY A 261 11.08 13.14 -4.85
N GLU A 262 11.86 14.16 -4.45
CA GLU A 262 11.58 15.55 -4.81
C GLU A 262 11.60 15.74 -6.33
N GLU A 263 12.61 15.21 -7.04
CA GLU A 263 12.70 15.26 -8.49
C GLU A 263 11.47 14.61 -9.16
N LEU A 264 11.09 13.39 -8.73
CA LEU A 264 9.90 12.72 -9.24
C LEU A 264 8.62 13.52 -8.96
N ALA A 265 8.48 14.07 -7.76
CA ALA A 265 7.26 14.79 -7.37
C ALA A 265 7.10 16.15 -8.06
N THR A 266 8.21 16.82 -8.37
CA THR A 266 8.22 18.20 -8.90
C THR A 266 8.39 18.28 -10.41
N THR A 267 9.10 17.34 -11.04
CA THR A 267 9.33 17.35 -12.49
C THR A 267 8.74 16.12 -13.20
N GLY A 268 8.25 15.13 -12.45
CA GLY A 268 7.88 13.84 -12.99
C GLY A 268 9.09 12.95 -13.33
N GLY A 269 10.30 13.38 -12.98
CA GLY A 269 11.56 12.76 -13.41
C GLY A 269 11.99 13.14 -14.83
N ALA A 270 11.35 14.14 -15.44
CA ALA A 270 11.76 14.68 -16.73
C ALA A 270 13.04 15.51 -16.57
N ARG A 271 13.96 15.40 -17.53
CA ARG A 271 15.28 16.04 -17.47
C ARG A 271 15.77 16.45 -18.84
N VAL A 272 16.58 17.51 -18.90
CA VAL A 272 17.24 17.92 -20.15
C VAL A 272 18.56 17.17 -20.28
N VAL A 273 18.70 16.37 -21.34
CA VAL A 273 19.92 15.61 -21.66
C VAL A 273 20.37 16.03 -23.06
N ALA A 274 21.59 16.56 -23.18
CA ALA A 274 22.16 17.04 -24.45
C ALA A 274 21.22 17.99 -25.23
N GLY A 275 20.52 18.88 -24.52
CA GLY A 275 19.59 19.85 -25.12
C GLY A 275 18.21 19.30 -25.49
N GLN A 276 17.92 18.02 -25.21
CA GLN A 276 16.61 17.40 -25.45
C GLN A 276 15.92 17.03 -24.13
N ILE A 277 14.59 17.14 -24.08
CA ILE A 277 13.81 16.72 -22.92
C ILE A 277 13.68 15.19 -22.96
N ALA A 278 14.32 14.50 -22.03
CA ALA A 278 14.04 13.11 -21.74
C ALA A 278 12.72 13.00 -20.96
N PRO A 279 11.77 12.15 -21.37
CA PRO A 279 10.50 12.02 -20.70
C PRO A 279 10.67 11.50 -19.27
N GLY A 280 9.82 11.99 -18.37
CA GLY A 280 9.77 11.53 -16.99
C GLY A 280 9.09 10.17 -16.83
N LYS A 281 9.09 9.66 -15.60
CA LYS A 281 8.42 8.40 -15.23
C LYS A 281 7.00 8.60 -14.73
N THR A 282 6.64 9.81 -14.33
CA THR A 282 5.35 10.08 -13.68
C THR A 282 4.85 11.50 -13.97
N ILE A 283 3.62 11.78 -13.55
CA ILE A 283 3.05 13.13 -13.55
C ILE A 283 3.45 13.80 -12.24
N GLN A 284 3.80 15.09 -12.31
CA GLN A 284 4.17 15.88 -11.14
C GLN A 284 3.06 15.83 -10.09
N CYS A 285 3.39 15.41 -8.88
CA CYS A 285 2.40 15.18 -7.82
C CYS A 285 1.68 16.46 -7.41
N GLY A 286 2.43 17.58 -7.39
CA GLY A 286 1.92 18.88 -6.96
C GLY A 286 0.83 19.47 -7.84
N ILE A 287 0.69 19.01 -9.10
CA ILE A 287 -0.39 19.42 -10.01
C ILE A 287 -1.76 19.09 -9.40
N CYS A 288 -1.87 17.93 -8.72
CA CYS A 288 -3.14 17.47 -8.14
C CYS A 288 -3.15 17.61 -6.62
N HIS A 289 -2.05 17.25 -5.94
CA HIS A 289 -1.97 17.27 -4.48
C HIS A 289 -1.61 18.65 -3.89
N GLY A 290 -1.57 19.69 -4.72
CA GLY A 290 -1.14 21.03 -4.35
C GLY A 290 0.39 21.17 -4.31
N ALA A 291 0.91 22.38 -4.52
CA ALA A 291 2.35 22.64 -4.60
C ALA A 291 3.14 22.11 -3.39
N ASP A 292 2.55 22.23 -2.20
CA ASP A 292 3.14 21.78 -0.93
C ASP A 292 2.72 20.35 -0.53
N LEU A 293 1.97 19.65 -1.39
CA LEU A 293 1.42 18.31 -1.15
C LEU A 293 0.39 18.23 0.01
N ARG A 294 -0.23 19.38 0.33
CA ARG A 294 -1.26 19.55 1.38
C ARG A 294 -2.69 19.26 0.93
N GLY A 295 -2.85 18.74 -0.28
CA GLY A 295 -4.15 18.43 -0.87
C GLY A 295 -4.78 19.64 -1.57
N LEU A 296 -5.81 19.36 -2.37
CA LEU A 296 -6.57 20.37 -3.11
C LEU A 296 -8.03 19.90 -3.26
N GLY A 297 -8.96 20.58 -2.60
CA GLY A 297 -10.36 20.15 -2.56
C GLY A 297 -10.50 18.73 -1.97
N ASN A 298 -11.00 17.79 -2.78
CA ASN A 298 -11.13 16.38 -2.38
C ASN A 298 -9.87 15.54 -2.64
N VAL A 299 -8.86 16.09 -3.32
CA VAL A 299 -7.57 15.40 -3.49
C VAL A 299 -6.86 15.40 -2.14
N PRO A 300 -6.49 14.22 -1.60
CA PRO A 300 -6.01 14.13 -0.22
C PRO A 300 -4.61 14.79 -0.07
N PRO A 301 -4.32 15.39 1.10
CA PRO A 301 -2.94 15.70 1.48
C PRO A 301 -2.10 14.42 1.52
N ILE A 302 -0.85 14.52 1.08
CA ILE A 302 0.14 13.42 1.16
C ILE A 302 1.41 13.83 1.92
N ALA A 303 1.59 15.12 2.22
CA ALA A 303 2.67 15.63 3.05
C ALA A 303 2.65 15.03 4.47
N GLY A 304 3.82 14.61 4.96
CA GLY A 304 4.05 14.11 6.31
C GLY A 304 3.44 12.74 6.63
N ARG A 305 2.74 12.10 5.68
CA ARG A 305 2.03 10.83 5.91
C ARG A 305 2.97 9.63 5.92
N SER A 306 2.52 8.53 6.53
CA SER A 306 3.27 7.26 6.63
C SER A 306 3.86 6.84 5.28
N PRO A 307 5.20 6.75 5.16
CA PRO A 307 5.83 6.35 3.93
C PRO A 307 5.53 4.88 3.56
N SER A 308 5.42 3.96 4.52
CA SER A 308 5.08 2.57 4.22
C SER A 308 3.65 2.43 3.70
N TYR A 309 2.73 3.24 4.23
CA TYR A 309 1.39 3.33 3.67
C TYR A 309 1.40 3.92 2.26
N THR A 310 2.14 5.01 2.02
CA THR A 310 2.29 5.64 0.69
C THR A 310 2.81 4.66 -0.35
N VAL A 311 3.88 3.91 -0.06
CA VAL A 311 4.39 2.86 -0.96
C VAL A 311 3.30 1.86 -1.30
N ARG A 312 2.60 1.33 -0.28
CA ARG A 312 1.50 0.38 -0.52
C ARG A 312 0.40 0.98 -1.38
N GLN A 313 0.06 2.25 -1.20
CA GLN A 313 -0.98 2.89 -2.02
C GLN A 313 -0.55 3.01 -3.48
N LEU A 314 0.68 3.45 -3.74
CA LEU A 314 1.23 3.53 -5.10
C LEU A 314 1.29 2.14 -5.75
N TYR A 315 1.76 1.15 -5.02
CA TYR A 315 1.86 -0.23 -5.48
C TYR A 315 0.48 -0.85 -5.73
N ASP A 316 -0.46 -0.76 -4.79
CA ASP A 316 -1.82 -1.31 -4.93
C ASP A 316 -2.58 -0.67 -6.10
N MET A 317 -2.36 0.63 -6.39
CA MET A 317 -2.92 1.28 -7.58
C MET A 317 -2.25 0.79 -8.86
N GLN A 318 -0.92 0.63 -8.86
CA GLN A 318 -0.17 0.10 -10.01
C GLN A 318 -0.59 -1.33 -10.37
N GLN A 319 -0.83 -2.16 -9.36
CA GLN A 319 -1.27 -3.55 -9.51
C GLN A 319 -2.79 -3.67 -9.79
N GLY A 320 -3.54 -2.57 -9.76
CA GLY A 320 -4.99 -2.57 -9.96
C GLY A 320 -5.80 -3.15 -8.79
N ASN A 321 -5.17 -3.35 -7.61
CA ASN A 321 -5.84 -3.77 -6.38
C ASN A 321 -6.58 -2.61 -5.69
N ARG A 322 -6.16 -1.37 -5.96
CA ARG A 322 -6.90 -0.15 -5.58
C ARG A 322 -7.46 0.53 -6.84
N LYS A 323 -8.78 0.58 -6.91
CA LYS A 323 -9.62 1.14 -7.98
C LYS A 323 -10.51 2.25 -7.42
N GLY A 324 -11.46 2.72 -8.24
CA GLY A 324 -12.39 3.79 -7.90
C GLY A 324 -11.98 5.14 -8.50
N PRO A 325 -12.83 6.17 -8.40
CA PRO A 325 -12.66 7.41 -9.15
C PRO A 325 -11.31 8.10 -8.93
N GLY A 326 -10.83 8.14 -7.68
CA GLY A 326 -9.52 8.72 -7.37
C GLY A 326 -8.35 7.88 -7.86
N ALA A 327 -8.45 6.54 -7.81
CA ALA A 327 -7.40 5.65 -8.28
C ALA A 327 -7.30 5.63 -9.81
N GLU A 328 -8.40 5.86 -10.52
CA GLU A 328 -8.38 6.01 -11.98
C GLU A 328 -7.50 7.17 -12.44
N LEU A 329 -7.55 8.30 -11.71
CA LEU A 329 -6.66 9.45 -11.98
C LEU A 329 -5.18 9.12 -11.70
N MET A 330 -4.91 8.18 -10.80
CA MET A 330 -3.55 7.77 -10.43
C MET A 330 -2.94 6.75 -11.38
N LYS A 331 -3.71 6.11 -12.28
CA LYS A 331 -3.18 5.05 -13.17
C LYS A 331 -1.97 5.51 -13.99
N ALA A 332 -2.07 6.66 -14.64
CA ALA A 332 -0.96 7.22 -15.43
C ALA A 332 0.23 7.64 -14.55
N VAL A 333 -0.04 8.04 -13.31
CA VAL A 333 0.99 8.44 -12.33
C VAL A 333 1.85 7.25 -11.93
N VAL A 334 1.24 6.09 -11.69
CA VAL A 334 1.94 4.91 -11.16
C VAL A 334 2.46 3.96 -12.24
N ALA A 335 1.99 4.09 -13.50
CA ALA A 335 2.24 3.12 -14.56
C ALA A 335 3.72 2.75 -14.78
N ASN A 336 4.63 3.74 -14.70
CA ASN A 336 6.05 3.54 -14.99
C ASN A 336 6.96 3.67 -13.75
N LEU A 337 6.39 3.66 -12.54
CA LEU A 337 7.17 3.73 -11.30
C LEU A 337 7.78 2.37 -10.97
N SER A 338 9.09 2.33 -10.75
CA SER A 338 9.73 1.18 -10.08
C SER A 338 9.48 1.23 -8.57
N LEU A 339 9.79 0.14 -7.87
CA LEU A 339 9.74 0.13 -6.40
C LEU A 339 10.66 1.19 -5.78
N ASP A 340 11.85 1.41 -6.34
CA ASP A 340 12.79 2.45 -5.90
C ASP A 340 12.22 3.86 -6.09
N ASP A 341 11.47 4.09 -7.18
CA ASP A 341 10.76 5.35 -7.39
C ASP A 341 9.66 5.55 -6.33
N MET A 342 8.90 4.50 -6.00
CA MET A 342 7.87 4.54 -4.95
C MET A 342 8.47 4.79 -3.56
N ILE A 343 9.60 4.15 -3.24
CA ILE A 343 10.36 4.41 -2.00
C ILE A 343 10.79 5.87 -1.94
N SER A 344 11.35 6.40 -3.03
CA SER A 344 11.84 7.77 -3.09
C SER A 344 10.70 8.79 -2.95
N ILE A 345 9.60 8.60 -3.67
CA ILE A 345 8.38 9.43 -3.54
C ILE A 345 7.89 9.39 -2.09
N ALA A 346 7.75 8.21 -1.49
CA ALA A 346 7.28 8.06 -0.12
C ALA A 346 8.20 8.74 0.89
N ALA A 347 9.52 8.60 0.73
CA ALA A 347 10.53 9.28 1.54
C ALA A 347 10.38 10.80 1.49
N TYR A 348 10.27 11.36 0.27
CA TYR A 348 10.07 12.79 0.07
C TYR A 348 8.75 13.26 0.69
N THR A 349 7.61 12.63 0.36
CA THR A 349 6.31 13.07 0.88
C THR A 349 6.24 13.00 2.40
N ALA A 350 6.80 11.96 3.01
CA ALA A 350 6.85 11.81 4.47
C ALA A 350 7.75 12.85 5.15
N SER A 351 8.78 13.35 4.45
CA SER A 351 9.67 14.40 4.97
C SER A 351 9.05 15.81 4.92
N ARG A 352 7.92 15.98 4.22
CA ARG A 352 7.25 17.29 4.10
C ARG A 352 6.50 17.66 5.37
N VAL A 353 6.49 18.96 5.67
CA VAL A 353 5.63 19.52 6.71
C VAL A 353 4.18 19.52 6.20
N PRO A 354 3.24 18.89 6.92
CA PRO A 354 1.85 18.80 6.51
C PRO A 354 1.10 20.13 6.61
#